data_AF-A0A2G9G9D4-F1
#
_entry.id   AF-A0A2G9G9D4-F1
#
_cell.length_a   1.000
_cell.length_b   1.000
_cell.length_c   1.000
_cell.angle_alpha   90.00
_cell.angle_beta   90.00
_cell.angle_gamma   90.00
#
_symmetry.space_group_name_H-M   'P 1'
#
loop_
_entity.id
_entity.type
_entity.pdbx_description
1 polymer ?
#
loop_
_entity_poly.entity_id
_entity_poly.type
_entity_poly.pdbx_seq_one_letter_code
_entity_poly.pdbx_strand_id
1 'polypeptide(L)'
;MMPGPGYPLAASPVAVIGPQFCVGYPVDLTIVRKLMSLSEGNFGVTDINGNIMFRVKGKLFSLRDRRVLLDAAGNPIITFRQKVYL
;
A
#
# COMPACT_ATOMS: atom_id res chain seq x y z
N MET A 1 13.91 5.53 23.77
CA MET A 1 12.87 4.67 23.15
C MET A 1 13.61 3.41 22.70
N MET A 2 13.33 2.26 23.32
CA MET A 2 14.09 1.02 23.06
C MET A 2 13.80 0.51 21.64
N PRO A 3 14.79 -0.04 20.92
CA PRO A 3 14.52 -0.71 19.66
C PRO A 3 13.67 -1.94 19.96
N GLY A 4 12.49 -2.03 19.32
CA GLY A 4 11.65 -3.23 19.36
C GLY A 4 12.41 -4.46 18.85
N PRO A 5 11.88 -5.69 19.06
CA PRO A 5 12.56 -6.93 18.70
C PRO A 5 13.06 -6.83 17.26
N GLY A 6 14.39 -6.88 17.09
CA GLY A 6 15.04 -6.61 15.83
C GLY A 6 14.47 -7.51 14.75
N TYR A 7 13.77 -6.91 13.79
CA TYR A 7 13.37 -7.62 12.59
C TYR A 7 14.65 -8.19 11.96
N PRO A 8 14.76 -9.52 11.77
CA PRO A 8 15.93 -10.07 11.12
C PRO A 8 16.00 -9.46 9.72
N LEU A 9 17.16 -8.89 9.38
CA LEU A 9 17.45 -8.48 8.01
C LEU A 9 17.22 -9.71 7.12
N ALA A 10 16.18 -9.68 6.30
CA ALA A 10 15.92 -10.77 5.36
C ALA A 10 17.16 -10.92 4.48
N ALA A 11 17.83 -12.08 4.57
CA ALA A 11 19.13 -12.33 3.95
C ALA A 11 19.12 -12.16 2.41
N SER A 12 17.94 -12.13 1.79
CA SER A 12 17.71 -11.67 0.42
C SER A 12 16.28 -11.14 0.30
N PRO A 13 16.05 -9.86 -0.06
CA PRO A 13 14.70 -9.36 -0.28
C PRO A 13 14.09 -10.04 -1.52
N VAL A 14 12.91 -10.64 -1.39
CA VAL A 14 12.14 -11.16 -2.52
C VAL A 14 11.36 -10.00 -3.14
N ALA A 15 11.83 -9.51 -4.29
CA ALA A 15 11.17 -8.45 -5.02
C ALA A 15 9.96 -9.00 -5.82
N VAL A 16 8.76 -8.94 -5.23
CA VAL A 16 7.52 -9.40 -5.89
C VAL A 16 7.04 -8.44 -6.98
N ILE A 17 7.11 -7.13 -6.72
CA ILE A 17 6.70 -6.08 -7.66
C ILE A 17 7.91 -5.50 -8.39
N GLY A 18 8.96 -5.18 -7.64
CA GLY A 18 10.21 -4.63 -8.17
C GLY A 18 11.17 -4.24 -7.04
N PRO A 19 12.48 -4.23 -7.31
CA PRO A 19 13.51 -4.00 -6.29
C PRO A 19 13.47 -2.59 -5.69
N GLN A 20 12.91 -1.60 -6.40
CA GLN A 20 12.75 -0.22 -5.92
C GLN A 20 11.80 -0.10 -4.72
N PHE A 21 11.00 -1.13 -4.43
CA PHE A 21 10.12 -1.18 -3.26
C PHE A 21 10.73 -1.99 -2.09
N CYS A 22 11.98 -2.42 -2.22
CA CYS A 22 12.71 -3.13 -1.18
C CYS A 22 13.74 -2.19 -0.56
N VAL A 23 13.71 -2.06 0.77
CA VAL A 23 14.72 -1.32 1.54
C VAL A 23 15.36 -2.24 2.58
N GLY A 24 16.59 -1.94 2.98
CA GLY A 24 17.36 -2.75 3.93
C GLY A 24 16.96 -2.58 5.40
N TYR A 25 15.78 -2.01 5.69
CA TYR A 25 15.29 -1.77 7.04
C TYR A 25 13.76 -1.87 7.08
N PRO A 26 13.17 -2.12 8.26
CA PRO A 26 11.71 -2.15 8.40
C PRO A 26 11.10 -0.78 8.09
N VAL A 27 9.99 -0.79 7.35
CA VAL A 27 9.19 0.41 7.08
C VAL A 27 7.81 0.22 7.65
N ASP A 28 7.49 1.00 8.68
CA ASP A 28 6.16 1.04 9.27
C ASP A 28 5.23 1.89 8.40
N LEU A 29 4.10 1.30 8.00
CA LEU A 29 3.11 1.94 7.13
C LEU A 29 1.78 2.11 7.85
N THR A 30 1.18 3.29 7.70
CA THR A 30 -0.12 3.66 8.29
C THR A 30 -1.16 3.89 7.20
N ILE A 31 -2.38 3.37 7.40
CA ILE A 31 -3.52 3.64 6.52
C ILE A 31 -4.22 4.92 6.98
N VAL A 32 -4.36 5.88 6.07
CA VAL A 32 -5.04 7.15 6.33
C VAL A 32 -6.30 7.24 5.48
N ARG A 33 -7.47 7.29 6.13
CA ARG A 33 -8.78 7.42 5.46
C ARG A 33 -9.25 8.86 5.55
N LYS A 34 -9.64 9.46 4.43
CA LYS A 34 -10.33 10.76 4.44
C LYS A 34 -11.81 10.52 4.77
N LEU A 35 -12.25 11.04 5.92
CA LEU A 35 -13.64 11.03 6.37
C LEU A 35 -14.62 11.68 5.38
N MET A 36 -14.14 12.55 4.48
CA MET A 36 -14.95 13.35 3.55
C MET A 36 -15.06 12.75 2.13
N SER A 37 -14.46 11.58 1.83
CA SER A 37 -14.57 11.00 0.48
C SER A 37 -15.73 10.02 0.39
N LEU A 38 -16.80 10.42 -0.32
CA LEU A 38 -17.95 9.58 -0.70
C LEU A 38 -17.58 8.36 -1.56
N SER A 39 -16.30 8.19 -1.93
CA SER A 39 -15.80 7.04 -2.69
C SER A 39 -15.39 5.91 -1.75
N GLU A 40 -16.23 4.88 -1.67
CA GLU A 40 -15.86 3.59 -1.08
C GLU A 40 -14.53 3.10 -1.66
N GLY A 41 -13.52 2.94 -0.80
CA GLY A 41 -12.25 2.30 -1.14
C GLY A 41 -11.07 3.20 -1.50
N ASN A 42 -11.20 4.54 -1.43
CA ASN A 42 -10.05 5.44 -1.58
C ASN A 42 -9.37 5.71 -0.23
N PHE A 43 -8.05 5.50 -0.14
CA PHE A 43 -7.26 5.83 1.06
C PHE A 43 -5.78 6.07 0.74
N GLY A 44 -5.09 6.76 1.62
CA GLY A 44 -3.64 6.95 1.57
C GLY A 44 -2.92 5.92 2.44
N VAL A 45 -1.66 5.64 2.09
CA VAL A 45 -0.73 4.88 2.91
C VAL A 45 0.51 5.74 3.13
N THR A 46 0.86 5.98 4.39
CA THR A 46 1.99 6.85 4.78
C THR A 46 3.04 6.10 5.58
N ASP A 47 4.26 6.62 5.66
CA ASP A 47 5.19 6.24 6.71
C ASP A 47 4.82 6.89 8.06
N ILE A 48 5.64 6.63 9.08
CA ILE A 48 5.50 7.21 10.42
C ILE A 48 5.68 8.73 10.47
N ASN A 49 6.33 9.33 9.46
CA ASN A 49 6.54 10.77 9.36
C ASN A 49 5.40 11.47 8.61
N GLY A 50 4.40 10.70 8.11
CA GLY A 50 3.28 11.22 7.34
C GLY A 50 3.57 11.40 5.85
N ASN A 51 4.72 10.95 5.35
CA ASN A 51 5.02 10.98 3.93
C ASN A 51 4.14 9.98 3.18
N ILE A 52 3.47 10.41 2.12
CA ILE A 52 2.65 9.51 1.30
C ILE A 52 3.57 8.55 0.54
N MET A 53 3.47 7.26 0.87
CA MET A 53 4.17 6.19 0.18
C MET A 53 3.32 5.64 -0.96
N PHE A 54 2.02 5.46 -0.72
CA PHE A 54 1.09 4.94 -1.72
C PHE A 54 -0.29 5.59 -1.62
N ARG A 55 -1.04 5.50 -2.71
CA ARG A 55 -2.46 5.85 -2.76
C ARG A 55 -3.24 4.65 -3.27
N VAL A 56 -4.34 4.33 -2.63
CA VAL A 56 -5.26 3.29 -3.12
C VAL A 56 -6.49 3.96 -3.68
N LYS A 57 -6.83 3.59 -4.93
CA LYS A 57 -8.05 4.03 -5.60
C LYS A 57 -8.99 2.85 -5.80
N GLY A 58 -10.15 2.90 -5.15
CA GLY A 58 -11.30 2.05 -5.45
C GLY A 58 -12.11 2.62 -6.62
N LYS A 59 -12.90 1.76 -7.27
CA LYS A 59 -13.90 2.19 -8.26
C LYS A 59 -15.28 2.11 -7.61
N LEU A 60 -16.02 3.23 -7.56
CA LEU A 60 -17.44 3.20 -7.18
C LEU A 60 -18.18 2.20 -8.09
N PHE A 61 -19.02 1.34 -7.49
CA PHE A 61 -19.77 0.30 -8.20
C PHE A 61 -18.90 -0.75 -8.92
N SER A 62 -17.74 -1.13 -8.35
CA SER A 62 -16.93 -2.20 -8.91
C SER A 62 -17.56 -3.58 -8.67
N LEU A 63 -17.98 -4.26 -9.74
CA LEU A 63 -18.52 -5.63 -9.70
C LEU A 63 -17.56 -6.71 -9.12
N ARG A 64 -16.28 -6.39 -8.82
CA ARG A 64 -15.25 -7.37 -8.37
C ARG A 64 -14.23 -6.77 -7.40
N ASP A 65 -14.64 -5.76 -6.63
CA ASP A 65 -13.77 -5.06 -5.66
C ASP A 65 -12.39 -4.69 -6.25
N ARG A 66 -12.38 -4.14 -7.48
CA ARG A 66 -11.15 -3.73 -8.14
C ARG A 66 -10.58 -2.50 -7.44
N ARG A 67 -9.31 -2.58 -7.04
CA ARG A 67 -8.54 -1.47 -6.47
C ARG A 67 -7.22 -1.30 -7.21
N VAL A 68 -6.74 -0.08 -7.34
CA VAL A 68 -5.44 0.23 -7.95
C VAL A 68 -4.55 0.86 -6.87
N LEU A 69 -3.36 0.28 -6.69
CA LEU A 69 -2.28 0.89 -5.91
C LEU A 69 -1.52 1.85 -6.82
N LEU A 70 -1.35 3.08 -6.37
CA LEU A 70 -0.61 4.13 -7.04
C LEU A 70 0.59 4.54 -6.19
N ASP A 71 1.63 5.06 -6.82
CA ASP A 71 2.72 5.76 -6.14
C ASP A 71 2.26 7.13 -5.61
N ALA A 72 3.19 7.86 -4.97
CA ALA A 72 2.94 9.19 -4.44
C ALA A 72 2.56 10.23 -5.52
N ALA A 73 3.06 10.06 -6.75
CA ALA A 73 2.77 10.91 -7.91
C ALA A 73 1.44 10.54 -8.62
N GLY A 74 0.82 9.42 -8.25
CA GLY A 74 -0.43 8.95 -8.82
C GLY A 74 -0.27 7.99 -10.01
N ASN A 75 0.94 7.51 -10.29
CA ASN A 75 1.18 6.49 -11.32
C ASN A 75 0.75 5.11 -10.81
N PRO A 76 0.13 4.26 -11.66
CA PRO A 76 -0.31 2.93 -11.25
C PRO A 76 0.86 1.96 -11.08
N ILE A 77 0.85 1.24 -9.96
CA ILE A 77 1.83 0.18 -9.63
C ILE A 77 1.21 -1.20 -9.90
N ILE A 78 0.07 -1.50 -9.26
CA ILE A 78 -0.63 -2.79 -9.42
C ILE A 78 -2.14 -2.64 -9.25
N THR A 79 -2.88 -3.60 -9.79
CA THR A 79 -4.32 -3.74 -9.56
C THR A 79 -4.60 -4.96 -8.69
N PHE A 80 -5.36 -4.78 -7.61
CA PHE A 80 -5.99 -5.85 -6.86
C PHE A 80 -7.38 -6.12 -7.42
N ARG A 81 -7.74 -7.40 -7.51
CA ARG A 81 -9.06 -7.83 -7.97
C ARG A 81 -9.49 -9.05 -7.20
N GLN A 82 -10.69 -9.03 -6.64
CA GLN A 82 -11.24 -10.21 -5.98
C GLN A 82 -11.44 -11.32 -7.03
N LYS A 83 -10.91 -12.51 -6.72
CA LYS A 83 -11.15 -13.71 -7.52
C LYS A 83 -12.55 -14.22 -7.23
N VAL A 84 -13.35 -14.40 -8.28
CA VAL A 84 -14.66 -15.03 -8.18
C VAL A 84 -14.48 -16.50 -8.48
N TYR A 85 -14.94 -17.35 -7.58
CA TYR A 85 -15.11 -18.77 -7.82
C TYR A 85 -16.58 -18.94 -8.21
N LEU A 86 -16.82 -19.26 -9.49
CA LEU A 86 -18.12 -19.75 -9.96
C LEU A 86 -18.17 -21.25 -9.72
#